data_AF-A0A935HF67-F1
#
_entry.id   AF-A0A935HF67-F1
#
_cell.length_a   1.000
_cell.length_b   1.000
_cell.length_c   1.000
_cell.angle_alpha   90.00
_cell.angle_beta   90.00
_cell.angle_gamma   90.00
#
_symmetry.space_group_name_H-M   'P 1'
#
loop_
_entity.id
_entity.type
_entity.pdbx_description
1 polymer ?
#
loop_
_entity_poly.entity_id
_entity_poly.type
_entity_poly.pdbx_seq_one_letter_code
_entity_poly.pdbx_strand_id
1 'polypeptide(L)' 'MLPAGSVRIIATLYYQSLPRHYIDTLRDANVSDDWGDTLHTLWQNTGRGAPIVMASESLSFVDTLLIDGFEGP' A
#
# COMPACT_ATOMS: atom_id res chain seq x y z
N MET A 1 -27.06 0.78 3.41
CA MET A 1 -26.75 0.86 4.86
C MET A 1 -26.17 -0.49 5.25
N LEU A 2 -24.95 -0.55 5.78
CA LEU A 2 -24.35 -1.79 6.27
C LEU A 2 -24.96 -2.12 7.65
N PRO A 3 -25.29 -3.39 7.96
CA PRO A 3 -25.85 -3.76 9.26
C PRO A 3 -24.92 -3.39 10.42
N ALA A 4 -25.48 -3.03 11.57
CA ALA A 4 -24.72 -2.82 12.81
C ALA A 4 -24.01 -4.13 13.17
N GLY A 5 -22.70 -4.20 12.92
CA GLY A 5 -21.89 -5.41 13.06
C GLY A 5 -21.04 -5.77 11.83
N SER A 6 -21.19 -5.06 10.70
CA SER A 6 -20.37 -5.36 9.52
C SER A 6 -18.96 -4.76 9.63
N VAL A 7 -17.94 -5.61 9.58
CA VAL A 7 -16.52 -5.21 9.53
C VAL A 7 -16.02 -5.35 8.09
N ARG A 8 -15.45 -4.27 7.54
CA ARG A 8 -14.84 -4.28 6.20
C ARG A 8 -13.33 -4.11 6.28
N ILE A 9 -12.59 -5.04 5.70
CA ILE A 9 -11.13 -4.96 5.51
C ILE A 9 -10.86 -4.64 4.05
N ILE A 10 -9.95 -3.70 3.79
CA ILE A 10 -9.46 -3.36 2.45
C ILE A 10 -7.95 -3.50 2.47
N ALA A 11 -7.40 -4.36 1.62
CA ALA A 11 -5.97 -4.51 1.43
C ALA A 11 -5.62 -4.12 -0.01
N THR A 12 -4.67 -3.21 -0.17
CA THR A 12 -4.19 -2.77 -1.49
C THR A 12 -2.69 -3.02 -1.59
N LEU A 13 -2.30 -3.80 -2.58
CA LEU A 13 -0.90 -4.10 -2.91
C LEU A 13 -0.38 -3.03 -3.86
N TYR A 14 0.73 -2.39 -3.48
CA TYR A 14 1.41 -1.38 -4.28
C TYR A 14 2.79 -1.85 -4.73
N TYR A 15 3.16 -1.50 -5.95
CA TYR A 15 4.51 -1.67 -6.50
C TYR A 15 5.15 -0.31 -6.78
N GLN A 16 6.44 -0.19 -6.47
CA GLN A 16 7.22 1.02 -6.75
C GLN A 16 8.60 0.61 -7.30
N SER A 17 8.97 1.12 -8.47
CA SER A 17 10.25 0.80 -9.11
C SER A 17 11.44 1.50 -8.46
N LEU A 18 11.24 2.72 -7.94
CA LEU A 18 12.28 3.54 -7.31
C LEU A 18 11.87 3.92 -5.87
N PRO A 19 11.86 2.95 -4.95
CA PRO A 19 11.52 3.23 -3.56
C PRO A 19 12.60 4.10 -2.91
N ARG A 20 12.21 4.88 -1.89
CA ARG A 20 13.09 5.82 -1.19
C ARG A 20 14.42 5.19 -0.77
N HIS A 21 14.37 4.04 -0.10
CA HIS A 21 15.57 3.37 0.39
C HIS A 21 16.57 3.05 -0.73
N TYR A 22 16.08 2.67 -1.92
CA TYR A 22 16.95 2.38 -3.05
C TYR A 22 17.66 3.65 -3.54
N ILE A 23 16.94 4.77 -3.69
CA ILE A 23 17.53 6.05 -4.10
C ILE A 23 18.51 6.58 -3.04
N ASP A 24 18.15 6.52 -1.76
CA ASP A 24 19.02 6.96 -0.66
C ASP A 24 20.32 6.12 -0.63
N THR A 25 20.22 4.80 -0.83
CA THR A 25 21.40 3.92 -0.93
C THR A 25 22.29 4.30 -2.11
N LEU A 26 21.71 4.57 -3.29
CA LEU A 26 22.49 4.95 -4.48
C LEU A 26 23.18 6.30 -4.31
N ARG A 27 22.53 7.28 -3.66
CA ARG A 27 23.15 8.57 -3.33
C ARG A 27 24.32 8.37 -2.37
N ASP A 28 24.09 7.67 -1.26
CA ASP A 28 25.07 7.54 -0.19
C ASP A 28 26.27 6.67 -0.59
N ALA A 29 26.06 5.72 -1.52
CA ALA A 29 27.13 4.91 -2.10
C ALA A 29 28.01 5.69 -3.11
N ASN A 30 27.54 6.84 -3.60
CA ASN A 30 28.26 7.63 -4.59
C ASN A 30 29.28 8.57 -3.91
N VAL A 31 30.53 8.13 -3.81
CA VAL A 31 31.61 8.89 -3.14
C VAL A 31 32.62 9.51 -4.10
N SER A 32 32.48 9.30 -5.41
CA SER A 32 33.44 9.75 -6.43
C SER A 32 33.07 11.05 -7.13
N ASP A 33 31.78 11.40 -7.15
CA ASP A 33 31.23 12.53 -7.90
C ASP A 33 29.86 12.96 -7.35
N ASP A 34 29.16 13.84 -8.06
CA ASP A 34 27.89 14.45 -7.64
C ASP A 34 26.64 13.80 -8.29
N TRP A 35 26.79 12.68 -9.01
CA TRP A 35 25.66 12.05 -9.71
C TRP A 35 24.62 11.47 -8.75
N GLY A 36 25.04 11.01 -7.56
CA GLY A 36 24.13 10.56 -6.51
C GLY A 36 23.16 11.66 -6.06
N ASP A 37 23.67 12.86 -5.81
CA ASP A 37 22.86 14.03 -5.43
C ASP A 37 21.98 14.52 -6.58
N THR A 38 22.52 14.49 -7.81
CA THR A 38 21.76 14.82 -9.02
C THR A 38 20.57 13.88 -9.21
N LEU A 39 20.78 12.57 -9.08
CA LEU A 39 19.74 11.55 -9.15
C LEU A 39 18.68 11.76 -8.07
N HIS A 40 19.09 11.94 -6.80
CA HIS A 40 18.17 12.15 -5.69
C HIS A 40 17.30 13.41 -5.90
N THR A 41 17.91 14.50 -6.38
CA THR A 41 17.21 15.74 -6.70
C THR A 41 16.19 15.55 -7.81
N LEU A 42 16.57 14.89 -8.91
CA LEU A 42 15.65 14.58 -10.02
C LEU A 42 14.50 13.67 -9.55
N TRP A 43 14.78 12.67 -8.73
CA TRP A 43 13.75 11.79 -8.16
C TRP A 43 12.73 12.57 -7.32
N GLN A 44 13.17 13.53 -6.50
CA GLN A 44 12.24 14.41 -5.77
C GLN A 44 11.39 15.27 -6.72
N ASN A 45 12.02 15.90 -7.71
CA ASN A 45 11.37 16.81 -8.64
C ASN A 45 10.37 16.10 -9.59
N THR A 46 10.58 14.83 -9.88
CA THR A 46 9.73 14.02 -10.77
C THR A 46 8.62 13.25 -10.04
N GLY A 47 8.37 13.54 -8.76
CA GLY A 47 7.29 12.91 -8.00
C GLY A 47 7.64 11.53 -7.44
N ARG A 48 8.93 11.23 -7.29
CA ARG A 48 9.47 10.07 -6.56
C ARG A 48 9.07 8.71 -7.12
N GLY A 49 8.63 8.65 -8.37
CA GLY A 49 8.09 7.45 -9.00
C GLY A 49 6.94 6.86 -8.18
N ALA A 50 5.78 7.53 -8.18
CA ALA A 50 4.64 7.19 -7.33
C ALA A 50 4.26 5.69 -7.41
N PRO A 51 3.85 5.06 -6.28
CA PRO A 51 3.46 3.66 -6.28
C PRO A 51 2.26 3.38 -7.18
N ILE A 52 2.31 2.25 -7.88
CA ILE A 52 1.26 1.76 -8.77
C ILE A 52 0.49 0.65 -8.05
N VAL A 53 -0.84 0.68 -8.10
CA VAL A 53 -1.69 -0.39 -7.55
C VAL A 53 -1.53 -1.64 -8.41
N MET A 54 -1.18 -2.75 -7.77
CA MET A 54 -1.08 -4.06 -8.41
C MET A 54 -2.34 -4.89 -8.20
N ALA A 55 -2.88 -4.86 -6.98
CA ALA A 55 -4.09 -5.59 -6.62
C ALA A 55 -4.78 -4.88 -5.45
N SER A 56 -6.10 -5.01 -5.36
CA SER A 56 -6.86 -4.55 -4.21
C SER A 56 -7.98 -5.53 -3.92
N GLU A 57 -8.04 -6.01 -2.68
CA GLU A 57 -9.05 -6.96 -2.23
C GLU A 57 -9.81 -6.37 -1.04
N SER A 58 -11.10 -6.65 -0.94
CA SER A 58 -11.88 -6.25 0.23
C SER A 58 -12.77 -7.37 0.74
N LEU A 59 -12.71 -7.62 2.04
CA LEU A 59 -13.49 -8.64 2.73
C LEU A 59 -14.49 -7.94 3.65
N SER A 60 -15.75 -8.37 3.62
CA SER A 60 -16.78 -7.86 4.53
C SER A 60 -17.29 -9.02 5.37
N PHE A 61 -17.21 -8.87 6.69
CA PHE A 61 -17.82 -9.78 7.65
C PHE A 61 -19.21 -9.25 7.98
N VAL A 62 -20.17 -10.16 8.03
CA VAL A 62 -21.46 -9.93 8.70
C VAL A 62 -21.47 -10.93 9.84
N ASP A 63 -21.71 -10.44 11.06
CA ASP A 63 -21.83 -11.31 12.22
C ASP A 63 -23.11 -12.15 12.07
N THR A 64 -22.95 -13.38 11.58
CA THR A 64 -24.03 -14.36 11.37
C THR A 64 -24.52 -14.99 12.69
N LEU A 65 -24.14 -14.46 13.86
CA LEU A 65 -24.58 -15.00 15.16
C LEU A 65 -26.06 -14.74 15.50
N LEU A 66 -26.88 -14.23 14.57
CA LEU A 66 -28.34 -14.11 14.73
C LEU A 66 -29.15 -14.90 13.67
N ILE A 67 -28.56 -15.87 12.96
CA ILE A 67 -29.29 -16.72 12.01
C ILE A 67 -29.45 -18.17 12.51
N ASP A 68 -28.61 -18.64 13.44
CA ASP A 68 -28.65 -20.03 13.97
C ASP A 68 -29.58 -20.20 15.20
N GLY A 69 -30.59 -19.34 15.37
CA GLY A 69 -31.43 -19.30 16.57
C GLY A 69 -32.92 -19.60 16.39
N PHE A 70 -33.41 -19.85 15.18
CA PHE A 70 -34.84 -20.09 14.94
C PHE A 70 -35.09 -21.16 13.88
N GLU A 71 -34.71 -22.41 14.19
CA GLU A 71 -35.44 -23.57 13.66
C GLU A 71 -35.69 -24.59 14.79
N GLY A 72 -36.98 -24.77 15.09
CA GLY A 72 -37.58 -25.75 15.99
C GLY A 72 -38.77 -25.13 16.76
N PRO A 73 -39.96 -25.77 16.86
CA PRO A 73 -40.36 -27.10 16.40
C PRO A 73 -41.09 -27.14 15.03
#